data_AF-A0A2V2PM40-F1
#
_entry.id   AF-A0A2V2PM40-F1
#
_cell.length_a   1.000
_cell.length_b   1.000
_cell.length_c   1.000
_cell.angle_alpha   90.00
_cell.angle_beta   90.00
_cell.angle_gamma   90.00
#
_symmetry.space_group_name_H-M   'P 1'
#
loop_
_entity.id
_entity.type
_entity.pdbx_description
1 polymer ?
#
loop_
_entity_poly.entity_id
_entity_poly.type
_entity_poly.pdbx_seq_one_letter_code
_entity_poly.pdbx_strand_id
1 'polypeptide(L)' 'ARTALDGPAGAPALTKAPEPPAAPVPPPADDHDVLLRRLRELGELHRAGVLTDEEFSTAKQAILSRM' A
#
# COMPACT_ATOMS: atom_id res chain seq x y z
N ALA A 1 -61.40 26.86 -16.91
CA ALA A 1 -60.39 27.01 -17.97
C ALA A 1 -59.46 25.80 -17.87
N ARG A 2 -59.54 24.80 -18.76
CA ARG A 2 -58.83 24.68 -20.05
C ARG A 2 -57.30 24.92 -19.95
N THR A 3 -56.60 23.78 -19.82
CA THR A 3 -55.38 23.33 -20.50
C THR A 3 -54.14 24.23 -20.55
N ALA A 4 -53.03 23.70 -19.99
CA ALA A 4 -51.74 23.67 -20.67
C ALA A 4 -50.93 22.47 -20.16
N LEU A 5 -50.77 21.47 -21.04
CA LEU A 5 -49.76 20.41 -20.97
C LEU A 5 -48.55 20.92 -21.75
N ASP A 6 -47.37 20.94 -21.13
CA ASP A 6 -46.06 21.07 -21.77
C ASP A 6 -45.05 20.65 -20.68
N GLY A 7 -44.09 19.73 -20.80
CA GLY A 7 -43.52 18.89 -21.85
C GLY A 7 -42.30 18.22 -21.18
N PRO A 8 -41.86 17.01 -21.56
CA PRO A 8 -40.89 16.23 -20.79
C PRO A 8 -39.46 16.56 -21.22
N ALA A 9 -38.58 16.95 -20.31
CA ALA A 9 -37.15 16.93 -20.58
C ALA A 9 -36.32 16.99 -19.29
N GLY A 10 -35.44 16.01 -19.12
CA GLY A 10 -34.38 16.06 -18.11
C GLY A 10 -34.16 14.74 -17.39
N ALA A 11 -33.82 13.68 -18.12
CA ALA A 11 -33.12 12.55 -17.53
C ALA A 11 -31.86 13.06 -16.80
N PRO A 12 -31.45 12.44 -15.68
CA PRO A 12 -30.47 13.01 -14.78
C PRO A 12 -29.14 13.18 -15.49
N ALA A 13 -28.65 14.42 -15.55
CA ALA A 13 -27.26 14.68 -15.83
C ALA A 13 -26.46 13.96 -14.74
N LEU A 14 -25.81 12.86 -15.11
CA LEU A 14 -24.76 12.24 -14.31
C LEU A 14 -23.62 13.25 -14.23
N THR A 15 -23.73 14.17 -13.28
CA THR A 15 -22.61 15.01 -12.85
C THR A 15 -21.53 14.04 -12.43
N LYS A 16 -20.47 13.95 -13.23
CA LYS A 16 -19.20 13.32 -12.84
C LYS A 16 -18.83 13.95 -11.50
N ALA A 17 -19.00 13.19 -10.41
CA ALA A 17 -18.52 13.61 -9.12
C ALA A 17 -17.02 13.93 -9.27
N PRO A 18 -16.53 15.06 -8.75
CA PRO A 18 -15.11 15.33 -8.76
C PRO A 18 -14.41 14.15 -8.10
N GLU A 19 -13.48 13.52 -8.82
CA GLU A 19 -12.59 12.52 -8.24
C GLU A 19 -11.97 13.15 -6.98
N PRO A 20 -12.02 12.47 -5.82
CA PRO A 20 -11.40 13.00 -4.62
C PRO A 20 -9.92 13.26 -4.92
N PRO A 21 -9.34 14.34 -4.37
CA PRO A 21 -7.93 14.62 -4.57
C PRO A 21 -7.13 13.37 -4.21
N ALA A 22 -6.25 12.94 -5.12
CA ALA A 22 -5.37 11.80 -4.88
C ALA A 22 -4.74 11.97 -3.50
N ALA A 23 -5.04 11.04 -2.60
CA ALA A 23 -4.45 11.04 -1.28
C ALA A 23 -2.91 11.09 -1.44
N PRO A 24 -2.20 11.89 -0.63
CA PRO A 24 -0.75 11.89 -0.67
C PRO A 24 -0.28 10.44 -0.54
N VAL A 25 0.43 9.97 -1.56
CA VAL A 25 1.14 8.69 -1.50
C VAL A 25 1.97 8.71 -0.21
N PRO A 26 1.77 7.72 0.69
CA PRO A 26 2.56 7.69 1.91
C PRO A 26 4.05 7.69 1.54
N PRO A 27 4.92 8.28 2.38
CA PRO A 27 6.36 8.15 2.22
C PRO A 27 6.73 6.66 2.12
N PRO A 28 7.89 6.29 1.52
CA PRO A 28 8.22 4.91 1.18
C PRO A 28 8.18 4.00 2.41
N ALA A 29 7.01 3.44 2.69
CA ALA A 29 6.82 2.33 3.62
C ALA A 29 7.58 1.09 3.10
N ASP A 30 7.83 1.07 1.78
CA ASP A 30 8.59 0.06 1.06
C ASP A 30 9.93 -0.25 1.74
N ASP A 31 10.66 0.74 2.25
CA ASP A 31 11.95 0.50 2.91
C ASP A 31 11.80 -0.32 4.19
N HIS A 32 10.79 0.01 5.01
CA HIS A 32 10.50 -0.72 6.24
C HIS A 32 9.89 -2.09 5.97
N ASP A 33 8.97 -2.19 5.02
CA ASP A 33 8.38 -3.47 4.61
C ASP A 33 9.42 -4.40 3.99
N VAL A 34 10.34 -3.87 3.17
CA VAL A 34 11.49 -4.61 2.63
C VAL A 34 12.41 -5.07 3.75
N LEU A 35 12.68 -4.22 4.74
CA LEU A 35 13.47 -4.59 5.92
C LEU A 35 12.80 -5.74 6.69
N LEU A 36 11.51 -5.63 7.01
CA LEU A 36 10.77 -6.67 7.73
C LEU A 36 10.72 -7.98 6.94
N ARG A 37 10.56 -7.92 5.62
CA ARG A 37 10.61 -9.10 4.75
C ARG A 37 11.97 -9.79 4.82
N ARG A 38 13.07 -9.02 4.71
CA ARG A 38 14.44 -9.55 4.80
C ARG A 38 14.74 -10.18 6.15
N LEU A 39 14.32 -9.56 7.25
CA LEU A 39 14.50 -10.11 8.60
C LEU A 39 13.74 -11.43 8.81
N ARG A 40 12.53 -11.53 8.24
CA ARG A 40 11.74 -12.77 8.28
C ARG A 40 12.45 -13.90 7.53
N GLU A 41 12.92 -13.62 6.32
CA GLU A 41 13.64 -14.58 5.48
C GLU A 41 14.92 -15.08 6.17
N LEU A 42 15.70 -14.19 6.77
CA LEU A 42 16.88 -14.53 7.56
C LEU A 42 16.54 -15.42 8.77
N GLY A 43 15.44 -15.13 9.46
CA GLY A 43 14.97 -15.91 10.61
C GLY A 43 14.45 -17.30 10.26
N GLU A 44 13.92 -17.50 9.05
CA GLU A 44 13.57 -18.84 8.55
C GLU A 44 14.84 -19.66 8.26
N LEU A 45 15.86 -19.07 7.63
CA LEU A 45 17.13 -19.75 7.35
C LEU A 45 17.84 -20.19 8.63
N HIS A 46 17.84 -19.35 9.66
CA HIS A 46 18.40 -19.68 10.97
C HIS A 46 17.62 -20.81 11.66
N ARG A 47 16.28 -20.75 11.68
CA ARG A 47 15.44 -21.83 12.23
C ARG A 47 15.58 -23.14 11.47
N ALA A 48 15.85 -23.08 10.17
CA ALA A 48 16.15 -24.25 9.34
C ALA A 48 17.57 -24.81 9.58
N GLY A 49 18.40 -24.16 10.40
CA GLY A 49 19.78 -24.58 10.70
C GLY A 49 20.76 -24.33 9.56
N VAL A 50 20.38 -23.52 8.57
CA VAL A 50 21.25 -23.16 7.43
C VAL A 50 22.31 -22.15 7.86
N LEU A 51 21.97 -21.27 8.80
CA LEU A 51 22.86 -20.29 9.40
C LEU A 51 23.11 -20.64 10.86
N THR A 52 24.35 -20.46 11.30
CA THR A 52 24.70 -20.45 12.72
C THR A 52 24.20 -19.17 13.40
N ASP A 53 24.16 -19.16 14.74
CA ASP A 53 23.78 -17.97 15.53
C ASP A 53 24.67 -16.74 15.22
N GLU A 54 25.96 -16.99 14.96
CA GLU A 54 26.96 -15.96 14.68
C GLU A 54 26.76 -15.34 13.29
N GLU A 55 26.50 -16.19 12.29
CA GLU A 55 26.17 -15.75 10.93
C GLU A 55 24.83 -14.99 10.89
N PHE A 56 23.83 -15.48 11.63
CA PHE A 56 22.53 -14.81 11.77
C PHE A 56 22.68 -13.40 12.36
N SER A 57 23.46 -13.26 13.45
CA SER A 57 23.69 -11.97 14.08
C SER A 57 24.38 -10.99 13.14
N THR A 58 25.44 -11.42 12.45
CA THR A 58 26.17 -10.59 11.49
C THR A 58 25.27 -10.12 10.35
N ALA A 59 24.50 -11.02 9.75
CA ALA A 59 23.59 -10.70 8.66
C ALA A 59 22.45 -9.76 9.10
N LYS A 60 21.90 -9.97 10.30
CA LYS A 60 20.87 -9.09 10.88
C LYS A 60 21.40 -7.67 11.09
N GLN A 61 22.62 -7.53 11.61
CA GLN A 61 23.25 -6.22 11.80
C GLN A 61 23.48 -5.52 10.44
N ALA A 62 24.01 -6.23 9.45
CA ALA A 62 24.23 -5.67 8.11
C ALA A 62 22.93 -5.16 7.45
N ILE A 63 21.82 -5.86 7.67
CA ILE A 63 20.49 -5.45 7.19
C ILE A 63 20.00 -4.19 7.92
N LEU A 64 20.18 -4.10 9.23
CA LEU A 64 19.77 -2.94 10.03
C LEU A 64 20.62 -1.70 9.76
N SER A 65 21.92 -1.87 9.49
CA SER A 65 22.85 -0.76 9.20
C SER A 65 22.74 -0.20 7.78
N ARG A 66 21.88 -0.76 6.91
CA ARG A 66 21.73 -0.36 5.50
C ARG A 66 20.81 0.86 5.31
N MET A 67 20.13 1.30 6.37
CA MET A 67 19.23 2.46 6.41
C MET A 67 19.96 3.66 7.01
#